data_AF-A0A7J8RGS7-F1
#
_entry.id   AF-A0A7J8RGS7-F1
#
_cell.length_a   1.000
_cell.length_b   1.000
_cell.length_c   1.000
_cell.angle_alpha   90.00
_cell.angle_beta   90.00
_cell.angle_gamma   90.00
#
_symmetry.space_group_name_H-M   'P 1'
#
loop_
_entity.id
_entity.type
_entity.pdbx_description
1 polymer ?
#
loop_
_entity_poly.entity_id
_entity_poly.type
_entity_poly.pdbx_seq_one_letter_code
_entity_poly.pdbx_strand_id
1 'polypeptide(L)'
;TEHGEGLQVLHYEVGQKYEPHFDYFVDEYNTRHGGQRMATMLMYLSDVEEGGETIFPNAKGNISAVPWWDELSKCGKGGLAVKPKMGDALLFWSMKPDATVDPSSLHGGNKGTRAATCWEPHG
;
A
#
# COMPACT_ATOMS: atom_id res chain seq x y z
N THR A 1 8.32 -5.17 20.83
CA THR A 1 7.61 -4.37 19.81
C THR A 1 6.51 -3.60 20.52
N GLU A 2 6.76 -2.36 20.93
CA GLU A 2 5.82 -1.64 21.81
C GLU A 2 4.72 -0.88 21.05
N HIS A 3 4.89 -0.62 19.75
CA HIS A 3 3.97 0.21 18.95
C HIS A 3 3.67 -0.35 17.53
N GLY A 4 3.99 -1.62 17.27
CA GLY A 4 3.73 -2.27 15.99
C GLY A 4 2.72 -3.41 16.14
N GLU A 5 1.76 -3.48 15.22
CA GLU A 5 0.91 -4.66 15.05
C GLU A 5 1.76 -5.89 14.65
N GLY A 6 1.19 -7.09 14.78
CA GLY A 6 1.79 -8.30 14.23
C GLY A 6 1.92 -8.20 12.70
N LEU A 7 2.91 -8.90 12.12
CA LEU A 7 3.13 -8.87 10.68
C LEU A 7 1.88 -9.34 9.93
N GLN A 8 1.28 -8.43 9.18
CA GLN A 8 0.24 -8.75 8.20
C GLN A 8 0.87 -9.06 6.84
N VAL A 9 0.12 -9.83 6.09
CA VAL A 9 0.55 -10.57 4.90
C VAL A 9 -0.75 -10.61 4.02
N LEU A 10 -0.71 -10.37 2.68
CA LEU A 10 -1.82 -10.31 1.67
C LEU A 10 -1.59 -11.06 0.31
N HIS A 11 -2.16 -12.24 0.02
CA HIS A 11 -1.96 -12.99 -1.25
C HIS A 11 -2.93 -12.55 -2.35
N TYR A 12 -2.40 -12.17 -3.51
CA TYR A 12 -3.18 -11.89 -4.71
C TYR A 12 -2.97 -12.96 -5.77
N GLU A 13 -4.01 -13.72 -6.08
CA GLU A 13 -4.12 -14.52 -7.29
C GLU A 13 -4.23 -13.65 -8.56
N VAL A 14 -4.08 -14.27 -9.73
CA VAL A 14 -4.16 -13.56 -11.03
C VAL A 14 -5.46 -12.75 -11.14
N GLY A 15 -5.33 -11.44 -11.36
CA GLY A 15 -6.45 -10.54 -11.56
C GLY A 15 -7.20 -10.10 -10.30
N GLN A 16 -6.81 -10.59 -9.11
CA GLN A 16 -7.22 -9.96 -7.84
C GLN A 16 -6.55 -8.59 -7.69
N LYS A 17 -7.19 -7.71 -6.91
CA LYS A 17 -6.74 -6.35 -6.63
C LYS A 17 -7.20 -5.93 -5.23
N TYR A 18 -6.66 -4.85 -4.71
CA TYR A 18 -7.17 -4.17 -3.52
C TYR A 18 -7.57 -2.75 -3.90
N GLU A 19 -8.82 -2.35 -3.59
CA GLU A 19 -9.31 -1.02 -3.93
C GLU A 19 -8.57 0.07 -3.12
N PRO A 20 -8.47 1.31 -3.64
CA PRO A 20 -7.84 2.40 -2.90
C PRO A 20 -8.50 2.65 -1.54
N HIS A 21 -7.70 2.67 -0.48
CA HIS A 21 -8.11 2.78 0.91
C HIS A 21 -7.07 3.53 1.76
N PHE A 22 -7.39 3.78 3.03
CA PHE A 22 -6.51 4.37 4.02
C PHE A 22 -6.24 3.36 5.13
N ASP A 23 -5.01 3.34 5.66
CA ASP A 23 -4.67 2.52 6.83
C ASP A 23 -5.06 3.17 8.16
N TYR A 24 -5.22 4.50 8.20
CA TYR A 24 -5.68 5.17 9.41
C TYR A 24 -7.15 4.82 9.70
N PHE A 25 -7.50 4.62 10.97
CA PHE A 25 -8.90 4.45 11.36
C PHE A 25 -9.64 5.78 11.25
N VAL A 26 -10.86 5.77 10.69
CA VAL A 26 -11.70 6.98 10.58
C VAL A 26 -12.60 7.15 11.81
N ASP A 27 -12.90 6.05 12.51
CA ASP A 27 -13.78 6.04 13.66
C ASP A 27 -13.03 6.25 14.99
N GLU A 28 -13.72 6.87 15.94
CA GLU A 28 -13.17 7.14 17.27
C GLU A 28 -12.99 5.87 18.12
N TYR A 29 -13.72 4.78 17.83
CA TYR A 29 -13.69 3.57 18.64
C TYR A 29 -12.35 2.84 18.45
N ASN A 30 -11.98 2.51 17.21
CA ASN A 30 -10.71 1.87 16.90
C ASN A 30 -9.53 2.79 17.26
N THR A 31 -9.63 4.09 16.96
CA THR A 31 -8.62 5.10 17.34
C THR A 31 -8.32 5.11 18.85
N ARG A 32 -9.36 5.01 19.71
CA ARG A 32 -9.19 5.07 21.18
C ARG A 32 -8.73 3.76 21.80
N HIS A 33 -9.08 2.60 21.22
CA HIS A 33 -8.80 1.28 21.82
C HIS A 33 -7.59 0.56 21.20
N GLY A 34 -7.31 0.77 19.91
CA GLY A 34 -6.14 0.20 19.21
C GLY A 34 -5.02 1.20 18.94
N GLY A 35 -5.28 2.50 19.06
CA GLY A 35 -4.38 3.56 18.62
C GLY A 35 -4.53 3.85 17.11
N GLN A 36 -3.66 4.72 16.57
CA GLN A 36 -3.62 5.02 15.15
C GLN A 36 -2.44 4.37 14.42
N ARG A 37 -2.69 3.96 13.18
CA ARG A 37 -1.67 3.49 12.26
C ARG A 37 -0.96 4.70 11.64
N MET A 38 0.12 5.15 12.28
CA MET A 38 0.90 6.31 11.85
C MET A 38 1.59 6.11 10.48
N ALA A 39 2.06 4.89 10.22
CA ALA A 39 2.81 4.52 9.02
C ALA A 39 2.66 3.02 8.73
N THR A 40 2.81 2.67 7.45
CA THR A 40 2.70 1.31 6.93
C THR A 40 3.96 0.95 6.17
N MET A 41 4.48 -0.26 6.42
CA MET A 41 5.60 -0.83 5.67
C MET A 41 5.11 -2.07 4.94
N LEU A 42 5.03 -1.98 3.62
CA LEU A 42 4.75 -3.10 2.73
C LEU A 42 6.08 -3.74 2.31
N MET A 43 6.17 -5.07 2.36
CA MET A 43 7.35 -5.82 1.91
C MET A 43 6.92 -6.76 0.78
N TYR A 44 7.59 -6.66 -0.36
CA TYR A 44 7.26 -7.48 -1.53
C TYR A 44 7.97 -8.83 -1.44
N LEU A 45 7.21 -9.91 -1.24
CA LEU A 45 7.74 -11.26 -1.00
C LEU A 45 7.94 -12.08 -2.28
N SER A 46 7.49 -11.58 -3.43
CA SER A 46 7.72 -12.15 -4.76
C SER A 46 7.87 -11.04 -5.80
N ASP A 47 8.57 -11.34 -6.89
CA ASP A 47 8.48 -10.57 -8.12
C ASP A 47 7.09 -10.77 -8.76
N VAL A 48 6.63 -9.80 -9.56
CA VAL A 48 5.41 -9.89 -10.36
C VAL A 48 5.75 -9.47 -11.80
N GLU A 49 5.37 -10.29 -12.78
CA GLU A 49 5.74 -10.07 -14.18
C GLU A 49 5.00 -8.87 -14.78
N GLU A 50 3.68 -8.80 -14.56
CA GLU A 50 2.80 -7.72 -15.01
C GLU A 50 1.81 -7.30 -13.90
N GLY A 51 1.69 -5.98 -13.70
CA GLY A 51 0.74 -5.36 -12.77
C GLY A 51 1.15 -5.48 -11.31
N GLY A 52 0.15 -5.58 -10.42
CA GLY A 52 0.38 -5.77 -8.98
C GLY A 52 0.99 -4.55 -8.26
N GLU A 53 1.04 -3.38 -8.91
CA GLU A 53 1.66 -2.18 -8.33
C GLU A 53 0.86 -1.63 -7.15
N THR A 54 1.59 -1.17 -6.13
CA THR A 54 0.98 -0.33 -5.08
C THR A 54 0.84 1.09 -5.64
N ILE A 55 -0.40 1.53 -5.86
CA ILE A 55 -0.72 2.85 -6.40
C ILE A 55 -1.13 3.83 -5.30
N PHE A 56 -0.74 5.08 -5.43
CA PHE A 56 -1.16 6.23 -4.62
C PHE A 56 -1.83 7.27 -5.53
N PRO A 57 -3.14 7.13 -5.85
CA PRO A 57 -3.85 8.03 -6.76
C PRO A 57 -3.87 9.49 -6.31
N ASN A 58 -3.76 9.77 -5.00
CA ASN A 58 -3.76 11.12 -4.45
C ASN A 58 -2.34 11.71 -4.24
N ALA A 59 -1.28 10.96 -4.55
CA ALA A 59 0.08 11.45 -4.40
C ALA A 59 0.36 12.62 -5.35
N LYS A 60 1.03 13.66 -4.84
CA LYS A 60 1.38 14.86 -5.60
C LYS A 60 2.86 14.82 -5.99
N GLY A 61 3.15 15.06 -7.26
CA GLY A 61 4.51 15.14 -7.77
C GLY A 61 4.57 14.86 -9.27
N ASN A 62 5.78 14.88 -9.82
CA ASN A 62 6.01 14.44 -11.19
C ASN A 62 6.08 12.90 -11.23
N ILE A 63 4.92 12.25 -11.28
CA ILE A 63 4.81 10.77 -11.18
C ILE A 63 5.58 10.02 -12.28
N SER A 64 5.80 10.64 -13.45
CA SER A 64 6.57 10.06 -14.55
C SER A 64 8.09 10.27 -14.43
N ALA A 65 8.57 10.91 -13.37
CA ALA A 65 10.01 11.02 -13.08
C ALA A 65 10.58 9.79 -12.34
N VAL A 66 9.75 8.80 -11.97
CA VAL A 66 10.24 7.56 -11.35
C VAL A 66 11.00 6.71 -12.38
N PRO A 67 12.18 6.14 -12.06
CA PRO A 67 12.99 5.39 -13.02
C PRO A 67 12.28 4.20 -13.70
N TRP A 68 11.30 3.61 -13.01
CA TRP A 68 10.52 2.46 -13.47
C TRP A 68 9.21 2.86 -14.18
N TRP A 69 9.01 4.14 -14.54
CA TRP A 69 7.75 4.63 -15.12
C TRP A 69 7.32 3.82 -16.34
N ASP A 70 8.23 3.50 -17.26
CA ASP A 70 7.88 2.80 -18.48
C ASP A 70 7.50 1.32 -18.25
N GLU A 71 7.92 0.73 -17.13
CA GLU A 71 7.53 -0.62 -16.70
C GLU A 71 6.16 -0.71 -16.02
N LEU A 72 5.55 0.43 -15.67
CA LEU A 72 4.23 0.46 -15.03
C LEU A 72 3.13 0.09 -16.03
N SER A 73 2.16 -0.69 -15.56
CA SER A 73 0.92 -0.96 -16.29
C SER A 73 0.13 0.33 -16.53
N LYS A 74 -0.87 0.26 -17.41
CA LYS A 74 -1.83 1.36 -17.63
C LYS A 74 -2.51 1.82 -16.32
N CYS A 75 -2.68 0.93 -15.33
CA CYS A 75 -3.27 1.28 -14.04
C CYS A 75 -2.22 1.93 -13.11
N GLY A 76 -0.97 1.45 -13.12
CA GLY A 76 0.15 2.06 -12.40
C GLY A 76 0.40 3.51 -12.79
N LYS A 77 0.23 3.85 -14.07
CA LYS A 77 0.36 5.23 -14.59
C LYS A 77 -0.77 6.19 -14.18
N GLY A 78 -1.74 5.74 -13.39
CA GLY A 78 -2.84 6.56 -12.85
C GLY A 78 -2.50 7.38 -11.60
N GLY A 79 -1.30 7.22 -11.04
CA GLY A 79 -0.82 7.96 -9.85
C GLY A 79 0.67 7.72 -9.64
N LEU A 80 1.18 8.02 -8.44
CA LEU A 80 2.50 7.47 -8.05
C LEU A 80 2.32 5.97 -7.83
N ALA A 81 3.19 5.15 -8.40
CA ALA A 81 3.09 3.70 -8.28
C ALA A 81 4.45 3.06 -8.03
N VAL A 82 4.47 2.01 -7.22
CA VAL A 82 5.65 1.18 -6.94
C VAL A 82 5.38 -0.21 -7.50
N LYS A 83 6.26 -0.67 -8.40
CA LYS A 83 6.23 -2.03 -8.95
C LYS A 83 6.77 -3.00 -7.90
N PRO A 84 6.05 -4.09 -7.57
CA PRO A 84 6.53 -5.08 -6.60
C PRO A 84 7.76 -5.82 -7.15
N LYS A 85 8.77 -5.98 -6.29
CA LYS A 85 10.02 -6.69 -6.59
C LYS A 85 10.50 -7.39 -5.32
N MET A 86 10.89 -8.66 -5.43
CA MET A 86 11.22 -9.49 -4.28
C MET A 86 12.32 -8.87 -3.42
N GLY A 87 12.02 -8.65 -2.14
CA GLY A 87 12.95 -8.10 -1.15
C GLY A 87 12.93 -6.57 -1.02
N ASP A 88 12.27 -5.85 -1.92
CA ASP A 88 12.06 -4.40 -1.78
C ASP A 88 10.96 -4.13 -0.72
N ALA A 89 11.07 -3.00 -0.04
CA ALA A 89 10.11 -2.55 0.96
C ALA A 89 9.69 -1.10 0.71
N LEU A 90 8.40 -0.83 0.86
CA LEU A 90 7.75 0.47 0.70
C LEU A 90 7.24 0.95 2.06
N LEU A 91 7.82 2.03 2.56
CA LEU A 91 7.36 2.74 3.77
C LEU A 91 6.62 4.02 3.37
N PHE A 92 5.42 4.22 3.90
CA PHE A 92 4.67 5.47 3.78
C PHE A 92 3.96 5.81 5.09
N TRP A 93 3.59 7.09 5.25
CA TRP A 93 2.90 7.60 6.43
C TRP A 93 1.43 7.86 6.13
N SER A 94 0.56 7.34 7.00
CA SER A 94 -0.89 7.57 6.96
C SER A 94 -1.27 8.91 7.63
N MET A 95 -0.34 9.47 8.42
CA MET A 95 -0.52 10.68 9.22
C MET A 95 0.68 11.62 9.09
N LYS A 96 0.41 12.92 9.14
CA LYS A 96 1.41 13.99 9.08
C LYS A 96 2.11 14.18 10.45
N PRO A 97 3.24 14.91 10.51
CA PRO A 97 3.93 15.21 11.77
C PRO A 97 3.11 15.99 12.81
N ASP A 98 2.02 16.65 12.41
CA ASP A 98 1.06 17.32 13.29
C ASP A 98 -0.05 16.39 13.82
N ALA A 99 0.08 15.07 13.59
CA ALA A 99 -0.91 14.04 13.89
C ALA A 99 -2.28 14.22 13.20
N THR A 100 -2.37 15.01 12.13
CA THR A 100 -3.53 14.98 11.23
C THR A 100 -3.39 13.84 10.20
N VAL A 101 -4.49 13.23 9.78
CA VAL A 101 -4.50 12.24 8.70
C VAL A 101 -3.95 12.85 7.39
N ASP A 102 -3.31 12.01 6.56
CA ASP A 102 -2.81 12.41 5.25
C ASP A 102 -3.67 11.83 4.10
N PRO A 103 -4.53 12.63 3.45
CA PRO A 103 -5.34 12.18 2.32
C PRO A 103 -4.53 11.74 1.08
N SER A 104 -3.23 12.05 1.01
CA SER A 104 -2.34 11.57 -0.06
C SER A 104 -1.85 10.13 0.15
N SER A 105 -2.02 9.57 1.35
CA SER A 105 -1.77 8.16 1.68
C SER A 105 -2.84 7.18 1.19
N LEU A 106 -3.87 7.66 0.47
CA LEU A 106 -4.85 6.82 -0.21
C LEU A 106 -4.11 5.89 -1.16
N HIS A 107 -4.19 4.58 -0.94
CA HIS A 107 -3.40 3.61 -1.69
C HIS A 107 -4.15 2.30 -1.96
N GLY A 108 -3.78 1.60 -3.03
CA GLY A 108 -4.39 0.32 -3.42
C GLY A 108 -3.43 -0.58 -4.19
N GLY A 109 -3.78 -1.85 -4.34
CA GLY A 109 -3.02 -2.84 -5.10
C GLY A 109 -3.67 -3.09 -6.44
N ASN A 110 -2.97 -2.84 -7.55
CA ASN A 110 -3.48 -3.10 -8.89
C ASN A 110 -3.69 -4.59 -9.17
N LYS A 111 -4.46 -4.88 -10.23
CA LYS A 111 -4.54 -6.25 -10.77
C LYS A 111 -3.16 -6.72 -11.21
N GLY A 112 -2.72 -7.86 -10.70
CA GLY A 112 -1.40 -8.45 -11.00
C GLY A 112 -1.46 -9.88 -11.51
N THR A 113 -0.33 -10.35 -12.00
CA THR A 113 -0.08 -11.73 -12.45
C THR A 113 0.57 -12.56 -11.33
N ARG A 114 -0.22 -12.81 -10.27
CA ARG A 114 0.18 -13.40 -8.96
C ARG A 114 1.16 -12.52 -8.16
N ALA A 115 0.77 -12.12 -6.95
CA ALA A 115 1.64 -11.46 -5.99
C ALA A 115 1.50 -12.13 -4.62
N ALA A 116 2.53 -12.86 -4.20
CA ALA A 116 2.48 -13.74 -3.02
C ALA A 116 2.62 -12.97 -1.72
N THR A 117 1.61 -13.08 -0.84
CA THR A 117 1.73 -12.55 0.53
C THR A 117 0.72 -13.07 1.61
N CYS A 118 -0.18 -14.05 1.47
CA CYS A 118 -1.13 -14.62 2.52
C CYS A 118 -2.44 -13.86 2.99
N TRP A 119 -2.68 -13.58 4.30
CA TRP A 119 -3.91 -12.96 4.98
C TRP A 119 -4.99 -13.86 5.62
N GLU A 120 -5.75 -13.32 6.61
CA GLU A 120 -7.24 -13.42 6.83
C GLU A 120 -7.73 -12.78 8.18
N PRO A 121 -9.04 -12.42 8.34
CA PRO A 121 -9.59 -11.77 9.55
C PRO A 121 -10.51 -12.68 10.39
N HIS A 122 -10.59 -12.46 11.72
CA HIS A 122 -11.77 -12.83 12.54
C HIS A 122 -11.82 -11.97 13.81
N GLY A 123 -12.97 -11.31 14.08
CA GLY A 123 -13.21 -10.48 15.27
C GLY A 123 -14.16 -9.33 14.98
#